data_AF-A0A7J3AX26-F1
#
_entry.id   AF-A0A7J3AX26-F1
#
_cell.length_a   1.000
_cell.length_b   1.000
_cell.length_c   1.000
_cell.angle_alpha   90.00
_cell.angle_beta   90.00
_cell.angle_gamma   90.00
#
_symmetry.space_group_name_H-M   'P 1'
#
loop_
_entity.id
_entity.type
_entity.pdbx_description
1 polymer ?
#
loop_
_entity_poly.entity_id
_entity_poly.type
_entity_poly.pdbx_seq_one_letter_code
_entity_poly.pdbx_strand_id
1 'polypeptide(L)'
;ELDVTLPSVIDALKRLSKAGLVNYNRYSKVTLTEDGEKSAILIINKEEIFYEFLRGILGIEDERAREEACWMEHGVSWESAERLKLFIDFLRENMHNISEEFKKFINERQNSAI
;
A
#
# COMPACT_ATOMS: atom_id res chain seq x y z
N GLU A 1 4.80 -14.85 5.46
CA GLU A 1 5.67 -14.97 6.66
C GLU A 1 6.95 -14.20 6.36
N LEU A 2 7.46 -13.38 7.28
CA LEU A 2 8.71 -12.65 7.05
C LEU A 2 9.87 -13.62 7.34
N ASP A 3 10.80 -13.76 6.40
CA ASP A 3 11.97 -14.65 6.52
C ASP A 3 13.02 -14.05 7.49
N VAL A 4 12.68 -13.99 8.78
CA VAL A 4 13.46 -13.31 9.82
C VAL A 4 13.65 -14.17 11.06
N THR A 5 14.74 -13.93 11.79
CA THR A 5 15.09 -14.71 12.98
C THR A 5 14.28 -14.30 14.21
N LEU A 6 14.07 -15.23 15.14
CA LEU A 6 13.36 -14.97 16.40
C LEU A 6 13.96 -13.81 17.23
N PRO A 7 15.29 -13.65 17.36
CA PRO A 7 15.86 -12.48 18.03
C PRO A 7 15.49 -11.16 17.36
N SER A 8 15.43 -11.12 16.02
CA SER A 8 15.02 -9.94 15.26
C SER A 8 13.56 -9.56 15.53
N VAL A 9 12.67 -10.56 15.55
CA VAL A 9 11.25 -10.35 15.89
C VAL A 9 11.10 -9.79 17.30
N ILE A 10 11.83 -10.33 18.29
CA ILE A 10 11.77 -9.85 19.67
C ILE A 10 12.26 -8.40 19.77
N ASP A 11 13.33 -8.04 19.06
CA ASP A 11 13.84 -6.67 19.07
C ASP A 11 12.84 -5.68 18.44
N ALA A 12 12.23 -6.06 17.30
CA ALA A 12 11.18 -5.28 16.67
C ALA A 12 9.97 -5.07 17.60
N LEU A 13 9.49 -6.12 18.27
CA LEU A 13 8.38 -6.04 19.22
C LEU A 13 8.69 -5.12 20.41
N LYS A 14 9.92 -5.15 20.94
CA LYS A 14 10.35 -4.24 21.99
C LYS A 14 10.35 -2.79 21.52
N ARG A 15 10.82 -2.52 20.31
CA ARG A 15 10.81 -1.17 19.72
C ARG A 15 9.39 -0.63 19.52
N LEU A 16 8.50 -1.46 18.98
CA LEU A 16 7.08 -1.12 18.81
C LEU A 16 6.38 -0.88 20.15
N SER A 17 6.69 -1.69 21.17
CA SER A 17 6.13 -1.53 22.51
C SER A 17 6.62 -0.24 23.17
N LYS A 18 7.92 0.08 23.02
CA LYS A 18 8.48 1.36 23.48
C LYS A 18 7.87 2.57 22.76
N ALA A 19 7.44 2.39 21.51
CA ALA A 19 6.72 3.40 20.75
C ALA A 19 5.21 3.49 21.10
N GLY A 20 4.72 2.63 22.00
CA GLY A 20 3.31 2.63 22.41
C GLY A 20 2.35 2.01 21.40
N LEU A 21 2.85 1.29 20.39
CA LEU A 21 2.03 0.74 19.30
C LEU A 21 1.55 -0.69 19.56
N VAL A 22 2.23 -1.44 20.43
CA VAL A 22 1.85 -2.81 20.78
C VAL A 22 1.93 -3.07 22.27
N ASN A 23 1.03 -3.91 22.76
CA ASN A 23 1.10 -4.52 24.08
C ASN A 23 1.96 -5.78 23.98
N TYR A 24 3.20 -5.70 24.45
CA TYR A 24 4.14 -6.82 24.46
C TYR A 24 4.44 -7.28 25.89
N ASN A 25 4.15 -8.55 26.18
CA ASN A 25 4.66 -9.26 27.35
C ASN A 25 5.19 -10.63 26.90
N ARG A 26 6.35 -11.04 27.41
CA ARG A 26 7.14 -12.21 26.97
C ARG A 26 6.35 -13.53 26.97
N TYR A 27 5.30 -13.63 27.77
CA TYR A 27 4.47 -14.82 27.93
C TYR A 27 3.03 -14.65 27.43
N SER A 28 2.68 -13.51 26.84
CA SER A 28 1.32 -13.24 26.35
C SER A 28 1.28 -13.10 24.83
N LYS A 29 0.06 -13.16 24.28
CA LYS A 29 -0.17 -12.73 22.90
C LYS A 29 0.21 -11.25 22.75
N VAL A 30 0.79 -10.92 21.61
CA VAL A 30 1.00 -9.53 21.17
C VAL A 30 -0.33 -8.99 20.68
N THR A 31 -0.73 -7.82 21.15
CA THR A 31 -1.90 -7.09 20.63
C THR A 31 -1.52 -5.67 20.26
N LEU A 32 -2.25 -5.07 19.32
CA LEU A 32 -2.11 -3.63 19.04
C LEU A 32 -2.66 -2.82 20.22
N THR A 33 -2.10 -1.63 20.42
CA THR A 33 -2.78 -0.57 21.17
C THR A 33 -3.75 0.18 20.26
N GLU A 34 -4.56 1.08 20.79
CA GLU A 34 -5.43 1.93 19.95
C GLU A 34 -4.62 2.76 18.93
N ASP A 35 -3.46 3.28 19.33
CA ASP A 35 -2.55 4.01 18.41
C ASP A 35 -1.87 3.08 17.39
N GLY A 36 -1.59 1.84 17.80
CA GLY A 36 -1.13 0.78 16.91
C GLY A 36 -2.16 0.43 15.85
N GLU A 37 -3.43 0.30 16.23
CA GLU A 37 -4.54 0.05 15.31
C GLU A 37 -4.72 1.20 14.32
N LYS A 38 -4.72 2.46 14.79
CA LYS A 38 -4.77 3.64 13.92
C LYS A 38 -3.62 3.64 12.92
N SER A 39 -2.41 3.34 13.38
CA SER A 39 -1.21 3.28 12.51
C SER A 39 -1.32 2.16 11.48
N ALA A 40 -1.79 0.97 11.89
CA ALA A 40 -1.97 -0.16 10.98
C ALA A 40 -3.03 0.13 9.91
N ILE A 41 -4.14 0.77 10.28
CA ILE A 41 -5.19 1.18 9.34
C ILE A 41 -4.64 2.18 8.32
N LEU A 42 -3.83 3.16 8.75
CA LEU A 42 -3.22 4.13 7.84
C LEU A 42 -2.29 3.48 6.81
N ILE A 43 -1.54 2.45 7.23
CA ILE A 43 -0.68 1.67 6.35
C ILE A 43 -1.55 0.96 5.31
N ILE A 44 -2.49 0.10 5.75
CA ILE A 44 -3.39 -0.66 4.88
C ILE A 44 -4.13 0.24 3.88
N ASN A 45 -4.60 1.41 4.33
CA ASN A 45 -5.28 2.36 3.45
C ASN A 45 -4.34 2.91 2.36
N LYS A 46 -3.07 3.17 2.67
CA LYS A 46 -2.10 3.62 1.67
C LYS A 46 -1.77 2.52 0.67
N GLU A 47 -1.55 1.29 1.14
CA GLU A 47 -1.37 0.13 0.26
C GLU A 47 -2.51 0.04 -0.75
N GLU A 48 -3.75 0.14 -0.27
CA GLU A 48 -4.94 0.00 -1.11
C GLU A 48 -5.05 1.11 -2.14
N ILE A 49 -4.74 2.36 -1.78
CA ILE A 49 -4.72 3.49 -2.73
C ILE A 49 -3.70 3.25 -3.85
N PHE A 50 -2.49 2.82 -3.51
CA PHE A 50 -1.47 2.54 -4.52
C PHE A 50 -1.84 1.33 -5.38
N TYR A 51 -2.39 0.28 -4.78
CA TYR A 51 -2.88 -0.89 -5.49
C TYR A 51 -3.99 -0.51 -6.48
N GLU A 52 -5.00 0.26 -6.05
CA GLU A 52 -6.07 0.76 -6.92
C GLU A 52 -5.52 1.59 -8.09
N PHE A 53 -4.48 2.40 -7.84
CA PHE A 53 -3.84 3.18 -8.90
C PHE A 53 -3.08 2.29 -9.89
N LEU A 54 -2.17 1.44 -9.40
CA LEU A 54 -1.31 0.59 -10.22
C LEU A 54 -2.13 -0.43 -11.02
N ARG A 55 -3.05 -1.13 -10.35
CA ARG A 55 -3.89 -2.15 -10.98
C ARG A 55 -5.04 -1.53 -11.75
N GLY A 56 -5.78 -0.65 -11.10
CA GLY A 56 -7.04 -0.11 -11.61
C GLY A 56 -6.87 0.95 -12.68
N ILE A 57 -5.85 1.80 -12.60
CA ILE A 57 -5.63 2.88 -13.58
C ILE A 57 -4.51 2.52 -14.55
N LEU A 58 -3.33 2.15 -14.05
CA LEU A 58 -2.17 1.87 -14.90
C LEU A 58 -2.23 0.50 -15.60
N GLY A 59 -3.11 -0.39 -15.14
CA GLY A 59 -3.30 -1.71 -15.75
C GLY A 59 -2.15 -2.68 -15.50
N ILE A 60 -1.37 -2.46 -14.43
CA ILE A 60 -0.32 -3.39 -14.00
C ILE A 60 -0.97 -4.72 -13.60
N GLU A 61 -0.21 -5.81 -13.73
CA GLU A 61 -0.58 -7.15 -13.30
C GLU A 61 -0.83 -7.17 -11.78
N ASP A 62 -1.78 -7.98 -11.32
CA ASP A 62 -2.29 -8.00 -9.95
C ASP A 62 -1.22 -8.26 -8.89
N GLU A 63 -0.47 -9.35 -9.04
CA GLU A 63 0.57 -9.72 -8.07
C GLU A 63 1.65 -8.64 -7.99
N ARG A 64 2.09 -8.14 -9.16
CA ARG A 64 3.08 -7.07 -9.22
C ARG A 64 2.55 -5.75 -8.64
N ALA A 65 1.30 -5.40 -8.92
CA ALA A 65 0.68 -4.18 -8.39
C ALA A 65 0.59 -4.23 -6.87
N ARG A 66 0.28 -5.40 -6.29
CA ARG A 66 0.23 -5.57 -4.84
C ARG A 66 1.62 -5.48 -4.19
N GLU A 67 2.63 -6.11 -4.80
CA GLU A 67 4.02 -6.02 -4.33
C GLU A 67 4.54 -4.57 -4.37
N GLU A 68 4.36 -3.88 -5.49
CA GLU A 68 4.79 -2.48 -5.65
C GLU A 68 4.02 -1.54 -4.71
N ALA A 69 2.71 -1.76 -4.50
CA ALA A 69 1.91 -0.97 -3.56
C ALA A 69 2.42 -1.10 -2.11
N CYS A 70 2.71 -2.32 -1.67
CA CYS A 70 3.30 -2.62 -0.35
C CYS A 70 4.67 -1.94 -0.17
N TRP A 71 5.47 -1.87 -1.23
CA TRP A 71 6.74 -1.14 -1.19
C TRP A 71 6.54 0.39 -1.13
N MET A 72 5.64 0.93 -1.94
CA MET A 72 5.39 2.36 -2.06
C MET A 72 4.77 2.96 -0.79
N GLU A 73 3.89 2.23 -0.10
CA GLU A 73 3.19 2.74 1.07
C GLU A 73 4.14 3.16 2.20
N HIS A 74 5.33 2.60 2.30
CA HIS A 74 6.30 2.98 3.33
C HIS A 74 7.07 4.27 2.99
N GLY A 75 7.18 4.61 1.70
CA GLY A 75 7.99 5.74 1.23
C GLY A 75 7.22 7.04 1.01
N VAL A 76 5.89 6.99 0.94
CA VAL A 76 5.06 8.15 0.58
C VAL A 76 4.37 8.76 1.81
N SER A 77 4.12 10.07 1.85
CA SER A 77 3.35 10.68 2.94
C SER A 77 1.87 10.30 2.87
N TRP A 78 1.15 10.40 4.00
CA TRP A 78 -0.31 10.22 4.01
C TRP A 78 -1.01 11.26 3.11
N GLU A 79 -0.58 12.52 3.17
CA GLU A 79 -1.13 13.61 2.34
C GLU A 79 -1.03 13.32 0.84
N SER A 80 0.10 12.77 0.38
CA SER A 80 0.26 12.42 -1.04
C SER A 80 -0.60 11.23 -1.43
N ALA A 81 -0.73 10.22 -0.57
CA ALA A 81 -1.61 9.09 -0.82
C ALA A 81 -3.09 9.53 -0.89
N GLU A 82 -3.53 10.39 0.04
CA GLU A 82 -4.88 10.94 0.04
C GLU A 82 -5.18 11.75 -1.23
N ARG A 83 -4.24 12.59 -1.68
CA ARG A 83 -4.37 13.30 -2.96
C ARG A 83 -4.42 12.36 -4.15
N LEU A 84 -3.63 11.27 -4.13
CA LEU A 84 -3.70 10.25 -5.17
C LEU A 84 -5.08 9.58 -5.20
N LYS A 85 -5.66 9.29 -4.03
CA LYS A 85 -7.02 8.74 -3.95
C LYS A 85 -8.05 9.67 -4.57
N LEU A 86 -8.03 10.95 -4.21
CA LEU A 86 -8.90 11.96 -4.81
C LEU A 86 -8.70 12.08 -6.32
N PHE A 87 -7.45 11.92 -6.80
CA PHE A 87 -7.16 11.93 -8.22
C PHE A 87 -7.74 10.70 -8.94
N ILE A 88 -7.63 9.49 -8.35
CA ILE A 88 -8.27 8.27 -8.88
C ILE A 88 -9.78 8.48 -8.97
N ASP A 89 -10.40 9.01 -7.91
CA ASP A 89 -11.84 9.24 -7.85
C ASP A 89 -12.26 10.30 -8.90
N PHE A 90 -11.50 11.39 -9.03
CA PHE A 90 -11.70 12.39 -10.08
C PHE A 90 -11.66 11.77 -11.48
N LEU A 91 -10.68 10.90 -11.77
CA LEU A 91 -10.60 10.21 -13.06
C LEU A 91 -11.82 9.32 -13.30
N ARG A 92 -12.26 8.55 -12.30
CA ARG A 92 -13.42 7.65 -12.39
C ARG A 92 -14.73 8.41 -12.60
N GLU A 93 -14.88 9.59 -12.00
CA GLU A 93 -16.08 10.42 -12.12
C GLU A 93 -16.14 11.18 -13.45
N ASN A 94 -14.99 11.62 -13.97
CA ASN A 94 -14.93 12.53 -15.14
C ASN A 94 -14.57 11.83 -16.45
N MET A 95 -14.05 10.60 -16.40
CA MET A 95 -13.64 9.84 -17.58
C MET A 95 -14.29 8.45 -17.60
N HIS A 96 -15.05 8.16 -18.65
CA HIS A 96 -15.63 6.83 -18.84
C HIS A 96 -14.56 5.86 -19.34
N ASN A 97 -14.41 4.72 -18.67
CA ASN A 97 -13.48 3.65 -19.07
C ASN A 97 -12.00 4.07 -19.14
N ILE A 98 -11.55 5.01 -18.30
CA ILE A 98 -10.15 5.49 -18.25
C ILE A 98 -9.12 4.36 -18.29
N SER A 99 -9.35 3.28 -17.55
CA SER A 99 -8.45 2.12 -17.50
C SER A 99 -8.28 1.46 -18.88
N GLU A 100 -9.37 1.31 -19.64
CA GLU A 100 -9.33 0.71 -20.98
C GLU A 100 -8.76 1.68 -22.02
N GLU A 101 -9.09 2.96 -21.92
CA GLU A 101 -8.50 4.00 -22.76
C GLU A 101 -6.97 4.08 -22.58
N PHE A 102 -6.51 4.04 -21.33
CA PHE A 102 -5.08 4.08 -21.02
C PHE A 102 -4.35 2.80 -21.46
N LYS A 103 -4.95 1.62 -21.26
CA LYS A 103 -4.42 0.35 -21.82
C LYS A 103 -4.30 0.42 -23.34
N LYS A 104 -5.32 0.94 -24.02
CA LYS A 104 -5.28 1.13 -25.48
C LYS A 104 -4.14 2.07 -25.89
N PHE A 105 -3.98 3.19 -25.18
CA PHE A 105 -2.88 4.13 -25.40
C PHE A 105 -1.49 3.47 -25.24
N ILE A 106 -1.30 2.65 -24.21
CA ILE A 106 -0.05 1.88 -24.00
C ILE A 106 0.21 0.96 -25.20
N ASN A 107 -0.78 0.18 -25.61
CA ASN A 107 -0.65 -0.77 -26.73
C ASN A 107 -0.31 -0.05 -28.04
N GLU A 108 -0.96 1.08 -28.34
CA GLU A 108 -0.67 1.89 -29.53
C GLU A 108 0.79 2.40 -29.53
N ARG A 109 1.29 2.86 -28.38
CA ARG A 109 2.65 3.38 -28.23
C ARG A 109 3.72 2.29 -28.29
N GLN A 110 3.45 1.11 -27.74
CA GLN A 110 4.38 -0.02 -27.78
C GLN A 110 4.46 -0.65 -29.18
N ASN A 111 3.33 -0.74 -29.89
CA ASN A 111 3.29 -1.26 -31.26
C ASN A 111 3.89 -0.28 -32.29
N SER A 112 3.84 1.03 -32.04
CA SER A 112 4.47 2.05 -32.90
C SER A 112 5.99 2.14 -32.73
N ALA A 113 6.56 1.43 -31.76
CA ALA A 113 7.99 1.41 -31.46
C ALA A 113 8.72 0.18 -32.08
N ILE A 114 8.01 -0.63 -32.88
CA ILE A 114 8.53 -1.78 -33.65
C ILE A 114 8.53 -1.44 -35.14
#